data_AF-A0A3E3HWG3-F1
#
_entry.id   AF-A0A3E3HWG3-F1
#
_cell.length_a   1.000
_cell.length_b   1.000
_cell.length_c   1.000
_cell.angle_alpha   90.00
_cell.angle_beta   90.00
_cell.angle_gamma   90.00
#
_symmetry.space_group_name_H-M   'P 1'
#
loop_
_entity.id
_entity.type
_entity.pdbx_description
1 polymer ?
#
loop_
_entity_poly.entity_id
_entity_poly.type
_entity_poly.pdbx_seq_one_letter_code
_entity_poly.pdbx_strand_id
1 'polypeptide(L)'
;MKNIFELMKEFGFEVPEDKKKDFEKAVLENYRTVKDYEAQKEKLETAEQKASASETTINSLKEDLKKFEGVDVTGLQQKITDLETDLQTKETEFQQKLADRDFDDLLTESIHGAKGKNAKAIRALLDVDALKTSKNQKDDVGAAIKALTEAEDSKMLFGEADEAAEIGDVIGSVKQKSGGTDDAVMRAAMGLPPVKTE
;
A
#
# COMPACT_ATOMS: atom_id res chain seq x y z
N MET A 1 24.82 33.18 63.87
CA MET A 1 25.86 32.30 64.46
C MET A 1 26.80 33.19 65.21
N LYS A 2 26.99 32.93 66.50
CA LYS A 2 27.99 33.64 67.31
C LYS A 2 29.38 33.26 66.80
N ASN A 3 30.31 34.20 66.78
CA ASN A 3 31.70 33.91 66.45
C ASN A 3 32.31 33.01 67.54
N ILE A 4 33.30 32.17 67.20
CA ILE A 4 33.99 31.31 68.18
C ILE A 4 34.53 32.14 69.37
N PHE A 5 34.99 33.37 69.12
CA PHE A 5 35.47 34.27 70.17
C PHE A 5 34.34 34.81 71.07
N GLU A 6 33.15 35.06 70.53
CA GLU A 6 31.97 35.48 71.30
C GLU A 6 31.46 34.35 72.18
N LEU A 7 31.43 33.12 71.63
CA LEU A 7 31.12 31.90 72.37
C LEU A 7 32.10 31.67 73.52
N MET A 8 33.41 31.73 73.26
CA MET A 8 34.43 31.58 74.31
C MET A 8 34.25 32.61 75.42
N LYS A 9 33.97 33.87 75.06
CA LYS A 9 33.74 34.94 76.02
C LYS A 9 32.49 34.73 76.87
N GLU A 10 31.40 34.21 76.31
CA GLU A 10 30.19 33.84 77.06
C GLU A 10 30.45 32.76 78.12
N PHE A 11 31.41 31.88 77.88
CA PHE A 11 31.84 30.85 78.85
C PHE A 11 33.01 31.29 79.75
N GLY A 12 33.42 32.57 79.70
CA GLY A 12 34.46 33.13 80.56
C GLY A 12 35.90 32.89 80.09
N PHE A 13 36.12 32.48 78.83
CA PHE A 13 37.44 32.33 78.23
C PHE A 13 37.75 33.50 77.28
N GLU A 14 38.82 34.24 77.56
CA GLU A 14 39.34 35.27 76.64
C GLU A 14 40.68 34.82 76.06
N VAL A 15 40.74 34.75 74.73
CA VAL A 15 41.99 34.48 74.00
C VAL A 15 42.81 35.78 73.92
N PRO A 16 44.09 35.78 74.33
CA PRO A 16 44.98 36.93 74.19
C PRO A 16 45.01 37.44 72.74
N GLU A 17 45.03 38.77 72.57
CA GLU A 17 44.86 39.41 71.26
C GLU A 17 45.96 39.06 70.25
N ASP A 18 47.17 38.83 70.73
CA ASP A 18 48.33 38.33 69.99
C ASP A 18 48.16 36.89 69.49
N LYS A 19 47.29 36.09 70.10
CA LYS A 19 47.06 34.67 69.77
C LYS A 19 45.75 34.40 69.03
N LYS A 20 44.87 35.39 68.88
CA LYS A 20 43.56 35.22 68.21
C LYS A 20 43.71 34.64 66.80
N LYS A 21 44.68 35.12 66.00
CA LYS A 21 44.92 34.62 64.63
C LYS A 21 45.37 33.16 64.59
N ASP A 22 46.32 32.78 65.45
CA ASP A 22 46.83 31.40 65.49
C ASP A 22 45.76 30.42 66.00
N PHE A 23 44.95 30.85 66.97
CA PHE A 23 43.81 30.09 67.46
C PHE A 23 42.74 29.91 66.38
N GLU A 24 42.34 30.97 65.68
CA GLU A 24 41.37 30.89 64.58
C GLU A 24 41.86 29.95 63.47
N LYS A 25 43.15 30.04 63.11
CA LYS A 25 43.78 29.13 62.15
C LYS A 25 43.72 27.68 62.61
N ALA A 26 44.11 27.38 63.86
CA ALA A 26 44.07 26.02 64.39
C ALA A 26 42.63 25.47 64.46
N VAL A 27 41.64 26.31 64.77
CA VAL A 27 40.22 25.92 64.76
C VAL A 27 39.74 25.62 63.34
N LEU A 28 40.07 26.46 62.36
CA LEU A 28 39.69 26.26 60.95
C LEU A 28 40.43 25.10 60.28
N GLU A 29 41.63 24.74 60.74
CA GLU A 29 42.39 23.58 60.26
C GLU A 29 41.85 22.26 60.82
N ASN A 30 41.45 22.22 62.09
CA ASN A 30 41.04 20.99 62.77
C ASN A 30 39.53 20.78 62.82
N TYR A 31 38.73 21.84 62.69
CA TYR A 31 37.28 21.79 62.85
C TYR A 31 36.58 22.49 61.67
N ARG A 32 35.42 21.95 61.29
CA ARG A 32 34.51 22.54 60.30
C ARG A 32 33.26 23.05 61.00
N THR A 33 32.66 24.10 60.46
CA THR A 33 31.44 24.65 61.06
C THR A 33 30.24 23.76 60.73
N VAL A 34 29.19 23.81 61.57
CA VAL A 34 27.93 23.11 61.29
C VAL A 34 27.35 23.52 59.94
N LYS A 35 27.52 24.80 59.56
CA LYS A 35 27.14 25.33 58.24
C LYS A 35 27.84 24.61 57.07
N ASP A 36 29.14 24.36 57.19
CA ASP A 36 29.92 23.69 56.14
C ASP A 36 29.48 22.22 56.01
N TYR A 37 29.19 21.58 57.14
CA TYR A 37 28.67 20.21 57.16
C TYR A 37 27.28 20.12 56.52
N GLU A 38 26.36 21.01 56.90
CA GLU A 38 25.01 21.10 56.30
C GLU A 38 25.10 21.33 54.79
N ALA A 39 25.97 22.25 54.34
CA ALA A 39 26.18 22.51 52.91
C ALA A 39 26.74 21.31 52.14
N GLN A 40 27.62 20.49 52.76
CA GLN A 40 28.09 19.25 52.13
C GLN A 40 27.01 18.16 52.14
N LYS A 41 26.24 18.06 53.22
CA LYS A 41 25.13 17.11 53.34
C LYS A 41 24.06 17.38 52.27
N GLU A 42 23.67 18.63 52.08
CA GLU A 42 22.71 19.02 51.03
C GLU A 42 23.21 18.66 49.63
N LYS A 43 24.50 18.90 49.36
CA LYS A 43 25.12 18.50 48.07
C LYS A 43 25.11 17.00 47.87
N LEU A 44 25.36 16.23 48.93
CA LEU A 44 25.35 14.77 48.89
C LEU A 44 23.93 14.24 48.66
N GLU A 45 22.93 14.73 49.42
CA GLU A 45 21.52 14.37 49.20
C GLU A 45 21.07 14.72 47.77
N THR A 46 21.44 15.88 47.25
CA THR A 46 21.12 16.28 45.87
C THR A 46 21.78 15.35 44.85
N ALA A 47 23.03 14.96 45.08
CA ALA A 47 23.76 14.03 44.22
C ALA A 47 23.14 12.63 44.25
N GLU A 48 22.75 12.13 45.43
CA GLU A 48 22.06 10.85 45.61
C GLU A 48 20.69 10.82 44.93
N GLN A 49 19.91 11.90 45.06
CA GLN A 49 18.64 12.06 44.35
C GLN A 49 18.83 12.03 42.83
N LYS A 50 19.86 12.73 42.32
CA LYS A 50 20.18 12.71 40.90
C LYS A 50 20.66 11.34 40.43
N ALA A 51 21.47 10.65 41.23
CA ALA A 51 21.96 9.31 40.93
C ALA A 51 20.81 8.29 40.86
N SER A 52 19.92 8.29 41.86
CA SER A 52 18.74 7.42 41.87
C SER A 52 17.78 7.70 40.71
N ALA A 53 17.52 8.97 40.39
CA ALA A 53 16.74 9.34 39.20
C ALA A 53 17.39 8.91 37.88
N SER A 54 18.73 8.96 37.81
CA SER A 54 19.46 8.48 36.64
C SER A 54 19.39 6.96 36.53
N GLU A 55 19.50 6.24 37.64
CA GLU A 55 19.42 4.78 37.69
C GLU A 55 18.03 4.27 37.28
N THR A 56 16.95 4.89 37.75
CA THR A 56 15.59 4.56 37.31
C THR A 56 15.41 4.80 35.81
N THR A 57 15.91 5.92 35.30
CA THR A 57 15.86 6.24 33.86
C THR A 57 16.65 5.22 33.04
N ILE A 58 17.85 4.85 33.47
CA ILE A 58 18.69 3.85 32.81
C ILE A 58 17.99 2.49 32.78
N ASN A 59 17.35 2.08 33.88
CA ASN A 59 16.64 0.81 33.95
C ASN A 59 15.41 0.81 33.01
N SER A 60 14.64 1.91 32.98
CA SER A 60 13.54 2.07 32.02
C SER A 60 14.02 1.99 30.57
N LEU A 61 15.12 2.68 30.24
CA LEU A 61 15.70 2.64 28.89
C LEU A 61 16.20 1.24 28.51
N LYS A 62 16.77 0.50 29.46
CA LYS A 62 17.17 -0.91 29.25
C LYS A 62 15.96 -1.81 29.00
N GLU A 63 14.86 -1.62 29.74
CA GLU A 63 13.62 -2.36 29.51
C GLU A 63 13.01 -2.05 28.14
N ASP A 64 13.04 -0.79 27.72
CA ASP A 64 12.59 -0.40 26.38
C ASP A 64 13.49 -0.99 25.30
N LEU A 65 14.82 -0.96 25.46
CA LEU A 65 15.75 -1.59 24.52
C LEU A 65 15.53 -3.10 24.41
N LYS A 66 15.21 -3.80 25.50
CA LYS A 66 14.87 -5.23 25.48
C LYS A 66 13.65 -5.54 24.61
N LYS A 67 12.70 -4.61 24.44
CA LYS A 67 11.56 -4.80 23.52
C LYS A 67 11.99 -4.85 22.05
N PHE A 68 13.16 -4.28 21.74
CA PHE A 68 13.76 -4.31 20.41
C PHE A 68 14.85 -5.38 20.27
N GLU A 69 15.32 -6.00 21.37
CA GLU A 69 16.23 -7.14 21.30
C GLU A 69 15.55 -8.31 20.56
N GLY A 70 16.21 -8.77 19.50
CA GLY A 70 15.68 -9.82 18.62
C GLY A 70 14.78 -9.32 17.49
N VAL A 71 14.50 -8.01 17.39
CA VAL A 71 13.90 -7.43 16.18
C VAL A 71 14.99 -7.32 15.12
N ASP A 72 14.88 -8.14 14.07
CA ASP A 72 15.73 -8.04 12.90
C ASP A 72 15.28 -6.86 12.02
N VAL A 73 15.75 -5.66 12.37
CA VAL A 73 15.43 -4.44 11.63
C VAL A 73 15.88 -4.54 10.17
N THR A 74 17.02 -5.20 9.92
CA THR A 74 17.55 -5.41 8.57
C THR A 74 16.68 -6.37 7.75
N GLY A 75 16.22 -7.47 8.35
CA GLY A 75 15.29 -8.41 7.71
C GLY A 75 13.91 -7.81 7.46
N LEU A 76 13.43 -6.93 8.35
CA LEU A 76 12.20 -6.16 8.11
C LEU A 76 12.36 -5.18 6.94
N GLN A 77 13.49 -4.48 6.85
CA GLN A 77 13.79 -3.60 5.73
C GLN A 77 13.87 -4.37 4.40
N GLN A 78 14.56 -5.51 4.38
CA GLN A 78 14.61 -6.38 3.20
C GLN A 78 13.21 -6.84 2.76
N LYS A 79 12.38 -7.33 3.69
CA LYS A 79 11.00 -7.72 3.37
C LYS A 79 10.16 -6.58 2.81
N ILE A 80 10.35 -5.35 3.31
CA ILE A 80 9.67 -4.17 2.77
C ILE A 80 10.09 -3.95 1.32
N THR A 81 11.39 -3.95 1.02
CA THR A 81 11.90 -3.77 -0.34
C THR A 81 11.45 -4.89 -1.29
N ASP A 82 11.45 -6.14 -0.83
CA ASP A 82 10.98 -7.28 -1.61
C ASP A 82 9.49 -7.13 -1.93
N LEU A 83 8.66 -6.76 -0.94
CA LEU A 83 7.22 -6.54 -1.13
C LEU A 83 6.93 -5.35 -2.05
N GLU A 84 7.68 -4.26 -1.95
CA GLU A 84 7.56 -3.12 -2.85
C GLU A 84 7.91 -3.50 -4.30
N THR A 85 8.98 -4.28 -4.49
CA THR A 85 9.39 -4.79 -5.80
C THR A 85 8.34 -5.75 -6.38
N ASP A 86 7.83 -6.66 -5.57
CA ASP A 86 6.76 -7.60 -5.96
C ASP A 86 5.48 -6.85 -6.36
N LEU A 87 5.11 -5.80 -5.62
CA LEU A 87 3.94 -4.98 -5.95
C LEU A 87 4.12 -4.24 -7.27
N GLN A 88 5.28 -3.61 -7.51
CA GLN A 88 5.56 -2.93 -8.78
C GLN A 88 5.57 -3.90 -9.96
N THR A 89 6.15 -5.08 -9.77
CA THR A 89 6.17 -6.14 -10.79
C THR A 89 4.76 -6.60 -11.10
N LYS A 90 3.96 -6.90 -10.07
CA LYS A 90 2.56 -7.31 -10.25
C LYS A 90 1.71 -6.23 -10.90
N GLU A 91 1.87 -4.97 -10.51
CA GLU A 91 1.15 -3.86 -11.13
C GLU A 91 1.47 -3.77 -12.62
N THR A 92 2.75 -3.83 -12.98
CA THR A 92 3.20 -3.82 -14.38
C THR A 92 2.63 -5.03 -15.15
N GLU A 93 2.70 -6.22 -14.57
CA GLU A 93 2.12 -7.43 -15.18
C GLU A 93 0.61 -7.33 -15.35
N PHE A 94 -0.12 -6.79 -14.37
CA PHE A 94 -1.58 -6.65 -14.46
C PHE A 94 -1.96 -5.61 -15.51
N GLN A 95 -1.26 -4.47 -15.57
CA GLN A 95 -1.48 -3.49 -16.61
C GLN A 95 -1.18 -4.06 -18.01
N GLN A 96 -0.11 -4.83 -18.16
CA GLN A 96 0.20 -5.53 -19.41
C GLN A 96 -0.89 -6.55 -19.76
N LYS A 97 -1.34 -7.37 -18.81
CA LYS A 97 -2.42 -8.35 -19.03
C LYS A 97 -3.74 -7.69 -19.41
N LEU A 98 -4.06 -6.54 -18.82
CA LEU A 98 -5.26 -5.76 -19.18
C LEU A 98 -5.13 -5.19 -20.59
N ALA A 99 -4.00 -4.56 -20.92
CA ALA A 99 -3.75 -4.03 -22.26
C ALA A 99 -3.76 -5.13 -23.32
N ASP A 100 -3.15 -6.28 -23.02
CA ASP A 100 -3.14 -7.45 -23.90
C ASP A 100 -4.53 -8.02 -24.13
N ARG A 101 -5.35 -8.12 -23.07
CA ARG A 101 -6.75 -8.55 -23.18
C ARG A 101 -7.55 -7.58 -24.03
N ASP A 102 -7.48 -6.29 -23.73
CA ASP A 102 -8.26 -5.27 -24.44
C ASP A 102 -7.86 -5.20 -25.92
N PHE A 103 -6.57 -5.39 -26.23
CA PHE A 103 -6.08 -5.52 -27.60
C PHE A 103 -6.56 -6.81 -28.27
N ASP A 104 -6.47 -7.96 -27.59
CA ASP A 104 -6.91 -9.25 -28.14
C ASP A 104 -8.43 -9.26 -28.42
N ASP A 105 -9.22 -8.60 -27.57
CA ASP A 105 -10.66 -8.41 -27.76
C ASP A 105 -10.94 -7.54 -29.00
N LEU A 106 -10.27 -6.38 -29.12
CA LEU A 106 -10.37 -5.50 -30.30
C LEU A 106 -9.98 -6.24 -31.59
N LEU A 107 -8.89 -6.99 -31.55
CA LEU A 107 -8.40 -7.76 -32.68
C LEU A 107 -9.41 -8.83 -33.10
N THR A 108 -9.96 -9.57 -32.13
CA THR A 108 -10.94 -10.62 -32.38
C THR A 108 -12.24 -10.05 -32.95
N GLU A 109 -12.73 -8.93 -32.40
CA GLU A 109 -13.91 -8.22 -32.92
C GLU A 109 -13.69 -7.76 -34.36
N SER A 110 -12.51 -7.19 -34.65
CA SER A 110 -12.17 -6.71 -35.99
C SER A 110 -12.06 -7.85 -37.01
N ILE A 111 -11.50 -8.99 -36.61
CA ILE A 111 -11.43 -10.20 -37.45
C ILE A 111 -12.83 -10.75 -37.71
N HIS A 112 -13.68 -10.84 -36.69
CA HIS A 112 -15.07 -11.28 -36.87
C HIS A 112 -15.86 -10.33 -37.77
N GLY A 113 -15.68 -9.02 -37.63
CA GLY A 113 -16.28 -8.01 -38.51
C GLY A 113 -15.85 -8.17 -39.96
N ALA A 114 -14.62 -8.63 -40.21
CA ALA A 114 -14.10 -8.96 -41.54
C ALA A 114 -14.48 -10.37 -42.03
N LYS A 115 -15.41 -11.07 -41.35
CA LYS A 115 -15.80 -12.47 -41.64
C LYS A 115 -14.63 -13.47 -41.58
N GLY A 116 -13.64 -13.25 -40.71
CA GLY A 116 -12.53 -14.19 -40.51
C GLY A 116 -13.01 -15.54 -39.98
N LYS A 117 -12.67 -16.63 -40.67
CA LYS A 117 -13.05 -18.02 -40.31
C LYS A 117 -12.26 -18.56 -39.11
N ASN A 118 -11.03 -18.09 -38.91
CA ASN A 118 -10.17 -18.52 -37.81
C ASN A 118 -9.31 -17.37 -37.29
N ALA A 119 -9.73 -16.75 -36.18
CA ALA A 119 -9.03 -15.62 -35.58
C ALA A 119 -7.59 -15.95 -35.16
N LYS A 120 -7.31 -17.18 -34.73
CA LYS A 120 -5.97 -17.60 -34.34
C LYS A 120 -5.01 -17.67 -35.53
N ALA A 121 -5.48 -18.17 -36.67
CA ALA A 121 -4.69 -18.25 -37.89
C ALA A 121 -4.45 -16.85 -38.48
N ILE A 122 -5.48 -15.99 -38.47
CA ILE A 122 -5.38 -14.61 -38.97
C ILE A 122 -4.45 -13.77 -38.07
N ARG A 123 -4.54 -13.92 -36.75
CA ARG A 123 -3.61 -13.28 -35.79
C ARG A 123 -2.15 -13.67 -36.04
N ALA A 124 -1.86 -14.91 -36.41
CA ALA A 124 -0.50 -15.37 -36.68
C ALA A 124 0.13 -14.73 -37.93
N LEU A 125 -0.69 -14.17 -38.83
CA LEU A 125 -0.23 -13.43 -40.01
C LEU A 125 -0.08 -11.92 -39.75
N LEU A 126 -0.51 -11.44 -38.59
CA LEU A 126 -0.45 -10.03 -38.21
C LEU A 126 0.77 -9.76 -37.34
N ASP A 127 1.40 -8.60 -37.54
CA ASP A 127 2.43 -8.09 -36.64
C ASP A 127 1.79 -7.50 -35.38
N VAL A 128 1.48 -8.39 -34.43
CA VAL A 128 0.79 -8.04 -33.19
C VAL A 128 1.59 -7.04 -32.36
N ASP A 129 2.93 -7.10 -32.37
CA ASP A 129 3.77 -6.21 -31.57
C ASP A 129 3.80 -4.78 -32.15
N ALA A 130 3.87 -4.66 -33.48
CA ALA A 130 3.72 -3.36 -34.14
C ALA A 130 2.31 -2.78 -33.96
N LEU A 131 1.27 -3.62 -34.02
CA LEU A 131 -0.12 -3.18 -33.84
C LEU A 131 -0.44 -2.76 -32.39
N LYS A 132 0.14 -3.43 -31.39
CA LYS A 132 0.01 -3.04 -29.97
C LYS A 132 0.70 -1.72 -29.66
N THR A 133 1.81 -1.42 -30.34
CA THR A 133 2.57 -0.17 -30.13
C THR A 133 2.06 1.00 -30.98
N SER A 134 1.09 0.76 -31.86
CA SER A 134 0.48 1.80 -32.68
C SER A 134 -0.26 2.85 -31.83
N LYS A 135 -0.19 4.11 -32.28
CA LYS A 135 -0.98 5.22 -31.72
C LYS A 135 -2.47 5.12 -32.07
N ASN A 136 -2.82 4.49 -33.20
CA ASN A 136 -4.18 4.34 -33.70
C ASN A 136 -4.53 2.85 -33.85
N GLN A 137 -4.43 2.10 -32.74
CA GLN A 137 -4.56 0.65 -32.73
C GLN A 137 -5.80 0.15 -33.49
N LYS A 138 -6.96 0.78 -33.32
CA LYS A 138 -8.20 0.39 -34.00
C LYS A 138 -8.13 0.50 -35.52
N ASP A 139 -7.60 1.62 -36.02
CA ASP A 139 -7.53 1.89 -37.45
C ASP A 139 -6.44 1.02 -38.11
N ASP A 140 -5.30 0.85 -37.45
CA ASP A 140 -4.19 0.06 -37.96
C ASP A 140 -4.50 -1.44 -37.94
N VAL A 141 -5.19 -1.94 -36.90
CA VAL A 141 -5.70 -3.31 -36.87
C VAL A 141 -6.71 -3.53 -38.01
N GLY A 142 -7.63 -2.58 -38.21
CA GLY A 142 -8.59 -2.63 -39.31
C GLY A 142 -7.91 -2.63 -40.69
N ALA A 143 -6.89 -1.80 -40.88
CA ALA A 143 -6.11 -1.74 -42.11
C ALA A 143 -5.33 -3.03 -42.37
N ALA A 144 -4.68 -3.58 -41.34
CA ALA A 144 -3.92 -4.82 -41.45
C ALA A 144 -4.84 -6.03 -41.76
N ILE A 145 -6.02 -6.11 -41.14
CA ILE A 145 -7.01 -7.14 -41.46
C ILE A 145 -7.54 -6.97 -42.89
N LYS A 146 -7.80 -5.75 -43.35
CA LYS A 146 -8.19 -5.48 -44.75
C LYS A 146 -7.13 -5.94 -45.74
N ALA A 147 -5.86 -5.63 -45.48
CA ALA A 147 -4.76 -6.11 -46.31
C ALA A 147 -4.73 -7.65 -46.40
N LEU A 148 -5.01 -8.35 -45.29
CA LEU A 148 -5.13 -9.82 -45.29
C LEU A 148 -6.38 -10.34 -46.02
N THR A 149 -7.48 -9.58 -46.05
CA THR A 149 -8.67 -9.98 -46.84
C THR A 149 -8.41 -9.87 -48.35
N GLU A 150 -7.55 -8.94 -48.78
CA GLU A 150 -7.23 -8.68 -50.18
C GLU A 150 -6.06 -9.53 -50.71
N ALA A 151 -5.17 -9.98 -49.82
CA ALA A 151 -4.05 -10.83 -50.19
C ALA A 151 -4.51 -12.25 -50.61
N GLU A 152 -4.00 -12.72 -51.74
CA GLU A 152 -4.36 -14.04 -52.32
C GLU A 152 -4.04 -15.20 -51.36
N ASP A 153 -2.94 -15.09 -50.62
CA ASP A 153 -2.46 -16.13 -49.69
C ASP A 153 -3.35 -16.31 -48.45
N SER A 154 -4.09 -15.27 -48.05
CA SER A 154 -4.92 -15.26 -46.84
C SER A 154 -6.41 -15.18 -47.11
N LYS A 155 -6.84 -14.94 -48.36
CA LYS A 155 -8.25 -14.86 -48.76
C LYS A 155 -9.10 -16.05 -48.30
N MET A 156 -8.54 -17.26 -48.31
CA MET A 156 -9.20 -18.49 -47.86
C MET A 156 -9.57 -18.48 -46.37
N LEU A 157 -8.85 -17.69 -45.55
CA LEU A 157 -9.08 -17.53 -44.12
C LEU A 157 -10.28 -16.63 -43.81
N PHE A 158 -10.82 -15.92 -44.80
CA PHE A 158 -11.99 -15.06 -44.68
C PHE A 158 -13.19 -15.67 -45.43
N GLY A 159 -14.40 -15.39 -44.95
CA GLY A 159 -15.64 -15.74 -45.63
C GLY A 159 -15.81 -14.92 -46.91
N GLU A 160 -16.53 -15.46 -47.88
CA GLU A 160 -16.95 -14.68 -49.04
C GLU A 160 -17.87 -13.54 -48.57
N ALA A 161 -17.73 -12.35 -49.18
CA ALA A 161 -18.81 -11.37 -49.14
C ALA A 161 -20.03 -12.07 -49.72
N ASP A 162 -21.17 -12.08 -49.02
CA ASP A 162 -22.36 -12.77 -49.52
C ASP A 162 -22.70 -12.16 -50.89
N GLU A 163 -22.35 -12.85 -51.98
CA GLU A 163 -23.23 -12.83 -53.14
C GLU A 163 -24.53 -13.40 -52.60
N ALA A 164 -25.55 -12.53 -52.54
CA ALA A 164 -26.86 -12.89 -52.03
C ALA A 164 -27.25 -14.23 -52.64
N ALA A 165 -27.22 -15.28 -51.81
CA ALA A 165 -27.60 -16.61 -52.25
C ALA A 165 -28.99 -16.51 -52.86
N GLU A 166 -29.10 -16.83 -54.15
CA GLU A 166 -30.39 -16.90 -54.83
C GLU A 166 -31.33 -17.73 -53.96
N ILE A 167 -32.44 -17.13 -53.56
CA ILE A 167 -33.46 -17.74 -52.72
C ILE A 167 -34.04 -18.92 -53.51
N GLY A 168 -33.51 -20.11 -53.27
CA GLY A 168 -34.13 -21.36 -53.66
C GLY A 168 -35.36 -21.59 -52.80
N ASP A 169 -36.54 -21.52 -53.40
CA ASP A 169 -37.83 -21.76 -52.74
C ASP A 169 -37.92 -23.22 -52.24
N VAL A 170 -37.59 -23.45 -50.97
CA VAL A 170 -37.87 -24.70 -50.25
C VAL A 170 -39.29 -24.62 -49.74
N ILE A 171 -40.23 -24.96 -50.61
CA ILE A 171 -41.67 -25.02 -50.34
C ILE A 171 -41.93 -25.80 -49.04
N GLY A 172 -42.32 -25.04 -48.01
CA GLY A 172 -42.89 -25.51 -46.76
C GLY A 172 -43.81 -24.40 -46.25
N SER A 173 -45.07 -24.43 -46.69
CA SER A 173 -46.08 -23.42 -46.37
C SER A 173 -46.17 -23.18 -44.86
N VAL A 174 -45.76 -21.99 -44.40
CA VAL A 174 -46.07 -21.51 -43.05
C VAL A 174 -47.52 -21.06 -43.03
N LYS A 175 -48.39 -21.90 -42.50
CA LYS A 175 -49.72 -21.47 -42.06
C LYS A 175 -49.51 -20.42 -40.95
N GLN A 176 -49.94 -19.18 -41.18
CA GLN A 176 -49.98 -18.14 -40.15
C GLN A 176 -50.70 -18.70 -38.92
N LYS A 177 -49.95 -19.00 -37.85
CA LYS A 177 -50.54 -19.25 -36.54
C LYS A 177 -50.81 -17.89 -35.93
N SER A 178 -52.05 -17.43 -36.07
CA SER A 178 -52.59 -16.31 -35.31
C SER A 178 -52.42 -16.59 -33.82
N GLY A 179 -51.63 -15.76 -33.13
CA GLY A 179 -51.28 -15.90 -31.71
C GLY A 179 -52.41 -15.62 -30.72
N GLY A 180 -53.66 -15.97 -31.04
CA GLY A 180 -54.81 -15.72 -30.17
C GLY A 180 -55.23 -16.92 -29.32
N THR A 181 -55.00 -18.16 -29.79
CA THR A 181 -55.60 -19.35 -29.18
C THR A 181 -54.75 -19.91 -28.04
N ASP A 182 -53.43 -19.94 -28.19
CA ASP A 182 -52.53 -20.56 -27.20
C ASP A 182 -52.48 -19.73 -25.89
N ASP A 183 -52.63 -18.40 -25.97
CA ASP A 183 -52.59 -17.49 -24.83
C ASP A 183 -53.89 -17.46 -24.01
N ALA A 184 -55.05 -17.66 -24.65
CA ALA A 184 -56.33 -17.79 -23.96
C ALA A 184 -56.40 -19.08 -23.12
N VAL A 185 -55.79 -20.17 -23.62
CA VAL A 185 -55.75 -21.46 -22.92
C VAL A 185 -54.83 -21.39 -21.70
N MET A 186 -53.70 -20.68 -21.80
CA MET A 186 -52.80 -20.45 -20.66
C MET A 186 -53.43 -19.58 -19.56
N ARG A 187 -54.23 -18.57 -19.92
CA ARG A 187 -54.99 -17.76 -18.94
C ARG A 187 -56.07 -18.56 -18.21
N ALA A 188 -56.79 -19.41 -18.93
CA ALA A 188 -57.82 -20.25 -18.33
C ALA A 188 -57.23 -21.25 -17.33
N ALA A 189 -56.07 -21.84 -17.63
CA ALA A 189 -55.35 -22.73 -16.70
C ALA A 189 -54.89 -21.99 -15.42
N MET A 190 -54.65 -20.68 -15.51
CA MET A 190 -54.25 -19.82 -14.38
C MET A 190 -55.44 -19.09 -13.72
N GLY A 191 -56.69 -19.42 -14.10
CA GLY A 191 -57.90 -18.84 -13.51
C GLY A 191 -58.16 -17.36 -13.86
N LEU A 192 -57.52 -16.85 -14.92
CA LEU A 192 -57.65 -15.46 -15.36
C LEU A 192 -58.68 -15.33 -16.50
N PRO A 193 -59.49 -14.25 -16.52
CA PRO A 193 -60.46 -14.02 -17.59
C PRO A 193 -59.77 -13.77 -18.94
N PRO A 194 -60.43 -14.09 -20.08
CA PRO A 194 -59.88 -13.86 -21.41
C PRO A 194 -59.69 -12.36 -21.68
N VAL A 195 -58.65 -12.02 -22.44
CA VAL A 195 -58.38 -10.63 -22.85
C VAL A 195 -59.51 -10.17 -23.76
N LYS A 196 -60.20 -9.10 -23.38
CA LYS A 196 -61.16 -8.45 -24.26
C LYS A 196 -60.38 -7.71 -25.34
N THR A 197 -60.55 -8.13 -26.58
CA THR A 197 -60.17 -7.37 -27.76
C THR A 197 -61.14 -6.19 -27.90
N GLU A 198 -60.64 -4.96 -27.85
CA GLU A 198 -61.33 -3.81 -28.46
C GLU A 198 -61.25 -3.88 -29.99
#